data_AF-A0A1H0EKZ7-F1
#
_entry.id   AF-A0A1H0EKZ7-F1
#
_cell.length_a   1.000
_cell.length_b   1.000
_cell.length_c   1.000
_cell.angle_alpha   90.00
_cell.angle_beta   90.00
_cell.angle_gamma   90.00
#
_symmetry.space_group_name_H-M   'P 1'
#
loop_
_entity.id
_entity.type
_entity.pdbx_description
1 polymer ?
#
loop_
_entity_poly.entity_id
_entity_poly.type
_entity_poly.pdbx_seq_one_letter_code
_entity_poly.pdbx_strand_id
1 'polypeptide(L)'
;MRYAQGGGLTDERRALREKLRMEAAERFRQGDESPVIAHDLRVSVRSVQRWRGAWSQNGTRALASKGPASLPLLSDELFAVLERELAKGPVAHGWPDQTWTCRGSRS
;
A
#
# COMPACT_ATOMS: atom_id res chain seq x y z
N MET A 1 2.83 -13.38 13.60
CA MET A 1 2.24 -12.21 12.90
C MET A 1 3.02 -12.00 11.60
N ARG A 2 2.43 -12.27 10.42
CA ARG A 2 3.10 -12.09 9.12
C ARG A 2 3.02 -10.62 8.73
N TYR A 3 4.12 -9.88 8.90
CA TYR A 3 4.28 -8.67 8.10
C TYR A 3 4.48 -9.14 6.67
N ALA A 4 3.50 -8.91 5.79
CA ALA A 4 3.81 -8.74 4.38
C ALA A 4 4.63 -7.46 4.26
N GLN A 5 5.94 -7.55 4.54
CA GLN A 5 6.88 -6.50 4.16
C GLN A 5 6.80 -6.41 2.64
N GLY A 6 6.18 -5.34 2.16
CA GLY A 6 5.85 -5.15 0.74
C GLY A 6 4.58 -4.32 0.48
N GLY A 7 3.79 -3.97 1.49
CA GLY A 7 2.45 -3.40 1.27
C GLY A 7 2.38 -1.98 0.69
N GLY A 8 3.38 -1.13 0.91
CA GLY A 8 3.23 0.32 0.69
C GLY A 8 4.36 1.04 -0.06
N LEU A 9 5.53 0.42 -0.17
CA LEU A 9 6.80 1.15 -0.35
C LEU A 9 7.32 1.19 -1.79
N THR A 10 6.93 0.26 -2.66
CA THR A 10 7.37 0.22 -4.06
C THR A 10 6.60 1.22 -4.92
N ASP A 11 7.27 1.83 -5.89
CA ASP A 11 6.63 2.76 -6.84
C ASP A 11 5.53 2.10 -7.67
N GLU A 12 5.69 0.84 -8.07
CA GLU A 12 4.68 0.10 -8.82
C GLU A 12 3.35 -0.03 -8.07
N ARG A 13 3.39 -0.45 -6.80
CA ARG A 13 2.19 -0.55 -5.96
C ARG A 13 1.58 0.84 -5.67
N ARG A 14 2.40 1.88 -5.57
CA ARG A 14 1.94 3.28 -5.45
C ARG A 14 1.16 3.69 -6.69
N ALA A 15 1.72 3.45 -7.87
CA ALA A 15 1.10 3.71 -9.17
C ALA A 15 -0.19 2.89 -9.35
N LEU A 16 -0.21 1.62 -8.92
CA LEU A 16 -1.42 0.79 -8.94
C LEU A 16 -2.55 1.40 -8.09
N ARG A 17 -2.25 1.85 -6.86
CA ARG A 17 -3.24 2.52 -6.00
C ARG A 17 -3.69 3.88 -6.56
N GLU A 18 -2.82 4.57 -7.30
CA GLU A 18 -3.18 5.78 -8.01
C GLU A 18 -4.11 5.48 -9.18
N LYS A 19 -3.84 4.45 -9.97
CA LYS A 19 -4.73 4.00 -11.06
C LYS A 19 -6.13 3.69 -10.55
N LEU A 20 -6.26 2.95 -9.46
CA LEU A 20 -7.58 2.67 -8.84
C LEU A 20 -8.33 3.94 -8.43
N ARG A 21 -7.60 4.95 -7.91
CA ARG A 21 -8.18 6.24 -7.56
C ARG A 21 -8.65 7.03 -8.79
N MET A 22 -7.90 6.97 -9.89
CA MET A 22 -8.30 7.61 -11.16
C MET A 22 -9.52 6.93 -11.78
N GLU A 23 -9.59 5.61 -11.73
CA GLU A 23 -10.76 4.86 -12.18
C GLU A 23 -12.00 5.19 -11.35
N ALA A 24 -11.87 5.27 -10.02
CA ALA A 24 -12.93 5.72 -9.14
C ALA A 24 -13.38 7.16 -9.46
N ALA A 25 -12.44 8.06 -9.82
CA ALA A 25 -12.76 9.44 -10.19
C ALA A 25 -13.65 9.52 -11.44
N GLU A 26 -13.37 8.68 -12.43
CA GLU A 26 -14.16 8.58 -13.65
C GLU A 26 -15.56 8.03 -13.36
N ARG A 27 -15.66 7.01 -12.51
CA ARG A 27 -16.94 6.45 -12.05
C ARG A 27 -17.76 7.46 -11.24
N PHE A 28 -17.12 8.28 -10.40
CA PHE A 28 -17.81 9.38 -9.71
C PHE A 28 -18.39 10.41 -10.68
N ARG A 29 -17.67 10.72 -11.76
CA ARG A 29 -18.15 11.63 -12.83
C ARG A 29 -19.36 11.06 -13.56
N GLN A 30 -19.43 9.74 -13.70
CA GLN A 30 -20.58 9.02 -14.29
C GLN A 30 -21.78 8.90 -13.34
N GLY A 31 -21.59 9.22 -12.06
CA GLY A 31 -22.65 9.15 -11.04
C GLY A 31 -22.72 7.82 -10.29
N ASP A 32 -21.79 6.89 -10.53
CA ASP A 32 -21.82 5.55 -9.95
C ASP A 32 -21.75 5.56 -8.42
N GLU A 33 -22.54 4.67 -7.81
CA GLU A 33 -22.65 4.54 -6.36
C GLU A 33 -21.39 3.96 -5.71
N SER A 34 -21.03 4.48 -4.54
CA SER A 34 -19.78 4.09 -3.85
C SER A 34 -19.68 2.58 -3.54
N PRO A 35 -20.75 1.86 -3.17
CA PRO A 35 -20.70 0.41 -3.00
C PRO A 35 -20.41 -0.35 -4.29
N VAL A 36 -20.95 0.10 -5.44
CA VAL A 36 -20.71 -0.53 -6.75
C VAL A 36 -19.26 -0.37 -7.14
N ILE A 37 -18.72 0.85 -7.04
CA ILE A 37 -17.31 1.14 -7.32
C ILE A 37 -16.39 0.32 -6.40
N ALA A 38 -16.73 0.21 -5.12
CA ALA A 38 -15.93 -0.55 -4.16
C ALA A 38 -15.87 -2.04 -4.50
N HIS A 39 -17.01 -2.62 -4.89
CA HIS A 39 -17.10 -3.99 -5.35
C HIS A 39 -16.25 -4.22 -6.61
N ASP A 40 -16.43 -3.39 -7.64
CA ASP A 40 -15.74 -3.54 -8.93
C ASP A 40 -14.22 -3.37 -8.80
N LEU A 41 -13.78 -2.38 -8.02
CA LEU A 41 -12.36 -2.11 -7.77
C LEU A 41 -11.76 -3.01 -6.67
N ARG A 42 -12.56 -3.87 -6.04
CA ARG A 42 -12.17 -4.75 -4.92
C ARG A 42 -11.47 -4.01 -3.78
N VAL A 43 -12.00 -2.83 -3.42
CA VAL A 43 -11.54 -2.01 -2.29
C VAL A 43 -12.66 -1.85 -1.26
N SER A 44 -12.34 -1.35 -0.07
CA SER A 44 -13.38 -1.11 0.93
C SER A 44 -14.30 0.05 0.52
N VAL A 45 -15.60 -0.05 0.83
CA VAL A 45 -16.57 1.05 0.66
C VAL A 45 -16.10 2.32 1.36
N ARG A 46 -15.49 2.19 2.55
CA ARG A 46 -14.94 3.30 3.33
C ARG A 46 -13.83 4.05 2.58
N SER A 47 -12.99 3.34 1.82
CA SER A 47 -11.96 3.96 0.97
C SER A 47 -12.60 4.80 -0.14
N VAL A 48 -13.59 4.24 -0.82
CA VAL A 48 -14.31 4.92 -1.91
C VAL A 48 -15.06 6.15 -1.40
N GLN A 49 -15.75 6.05 -0.25
CA GLN A 49 -16.42 7.20 0.37
C GLN A 49 -15.43 8.33 0.72
N ARG A 50 -14.27 7.99 1.26
CA ARG A 50 -13.21 8.96 1.54
C ARG A 50 -12.70 9.61 0.25
N TRP A 51 -12.53 8.85 -0.84
CA TRP A 51 -12.16 9.40 -2.14
C TRP A 51 -13.26 10.32 -2.70
N ARG A 52 -14.53 9.91 -2.62
CA ARG A 52 -15.67 10.72 -3.09
C ARG A 52 -15.74 12.07 -2.37
N GLY A 53 -15.52 12.10 -1.05
CA GLY A 53 -15.47 13.36 -0.30
C GLY A 53 -14.29 14.27 -0.69
N ALA A 54 -13.11 13.70 -0.99
CA ALA A 54 -11.98 14.48 -1.48
C ALA A 54 -12.20 14.99 -2.91
N TRP A 55 -12.78 14.14 -3.77
CA TRP A 55 -13.11 14.44 -5.16
C TRP A 55 -14.20 15.51 -5.28
N SER A 56 -15.22 15.49 -4.43
CA SER A 56 -16.29 16.51 -4.47
C SER A 56 -15.78 17.92 -4.15
N GLN A 57 -14.66 18.03 -3.42
CA GLN A 57 -14.07 19.33 -3.06
C GLN A 57 -13.10 19.85 -4.12
N ASN A 58 -12.29 18.96 -4.71
CA ASN A 58 -11.09 19.35 -5.49
C ASN A 58 -10.90 18.52 -6.77
N GLY A 59 -11.94 17.77 -7.19
CA GLY A 59 -11.96 16.93 -8.37
C GLY A 59 -10.92 15.81 -8.38
N THR A 60 -10.61 15.30 -9.57
CA THR A 60 -9.67 14.20 -9.79
C THR A 60 -8.27 14.50 -9.24
N ARG A 61 -7.85 15.76 -9.21
CA ARG A 61 -6.53 16.17 -8.72
C ARG A 61 -6.33 15.85 -7.24
N ALA A 62 -7.38 15.90 -6.43
CA ALA A 62 -7.30 15.50 -5.02
C ALA A 62 -7.11 13.99 -4.79
N LEU A 63 -7.31 13.20 -5.84
CA LEU A 63 -7.09 11.76 -5.84
C LEU A 63 -5.72 11.38 -6.39
N ALA A 64 -4.91 12.32 -6.88
CA ALA A 64 -3.54 12.03 -7.33
C ALA A 64 -2.64 11.62 -6.17
N SER A 65 -1.62 10.80 -6.46
CA SER A 65 -0.57 10.49 -5.48
C SER A 65 0.20 11.76 -5.14
N LYS A 66 0.47 11.97 -3.84
CA LYS A 66 1.39 13.04 -3.39
C LYS A 66 2.87 12.68 -3.57
N GLY A 67 3.17 11.52 -4.17
CA GLY A 67 4.51 10.98 -4.25
C GLY A 67 4.90 10.12 -3.03
N PRO A 68 6.16 9.67 -2.96
CA PRO A 68 6.68 8.96 -1.80
C PRO A 68 6.67 9.83 -0.54
N ALA A 69 6.29 9.22 0.59
CA ALA A 69 6.37 9.89 1.90
C ALA A 69 7.82 10.19 2.32
N SER A 70 8.77 9.40 1.81
CA SER A 70 10.21 9.59 1.92
C SER A 70 10.91 8.90 0.75
N LEU A 71 12.10 9.37 0.36
CA LEU A 71 12.93 8.65 -0.60
C LEU A 71 13.25 7.24 -0.04
N PRO A 72 13.18 6.19 -0.87
CA PRO A 72 13.57 4.86 -0.43
C PRO A 72 15.07 4.87 -0.12
N LEU A 73 15.43 4.39 1.07
CA LEU A 73 16.83 4.25 1.50
C LEU A 73 17.55 3.12 0.74
N LEU A 74 16.78 2.25 0.09
CA LEU A 74 17.24 1.07 -0.65
C LEU A 74 16.89 1.23 -2.13
N SER A 75 17.82 0.88 -3.02
CA SER A 75 17.54 0.68 -4.44
C SER A 75 16.70 -0.58 -4.67
N ASP A 76 16.12 -0.74 -5.87
CA ASP A 76 15.36 -1.93 -6.25
C ASP A 76 16.20 -3.22 -6.15
N GLU A 77 17.49 -3.13 -6.46
CA GLU A 77 18.44 -4.23 -6.33
C GLU A 77 18.63 -4.64 -4.85
N LEU A 78 18.74 -3.66 -3.96
CA LEU A 78 18.83 -3.91 -2.52
C LEU A 78 17.52 -4.45 -1.95
N PHE A 79 16.37 -4.04 -2.52
CA PHE A 79 15.08 -4.65 -2.21
C PHE A 79 15.04 -6.13 -2.62
N ALA A 80 15.51 -6.48 -3.81
CA ALA A 80 15.56 -7.88 -4.25
C ALA A 80 16.49 -8.74 -3.38
N VAL A 81 17.60 -8.17 -2.90
CA VAL A 81 18.45 -8.82 -1.89
C VAL A 81 17.68 -9.01 -0.58
N LEU A 82 17.02 -7.97 -0.09
CA LEU A 82 16.24 -8.02 1.14
C LEU A 82 15.14 -9.08 1.08
N GLU A 83 14.39 -9.18 -0.02
CA GLU A 83 13.34 -10.19 -0.20
C GLU A 83 13.89 -11.62 -0.14
N ARG A 84 15.05 -11.87 -0.76
CA ARG A 84 15.72 -13.18 -0.67
C ARG A 84 16.15 -13.49 0.76
N GLU A 85 16.67 -12.52 1.50
CA GLU A 85 17.07 -12.71 2.89
C GLU A 85 15.86 -12.94 3.81
N LEU A 86 14.76 -12.20 3.61
CA LEU A 86 13.52 -12.40 4.36
C LEU A 86 12.91 -13.79 4.11
N ALA A 87 13.04 -14.33 2.90
CA ALA A 87 12.55 -15.65 2.54
C ALA A 87 13.29 -16.79 3.27
N LYS A 88 14.57 -16.59 3.62
CA LYS A 88 15.33 -17.55 4.43
C LYS A 88 14.79 -17.68 5.86
N GLY A 89 14.02 -16.69 6.31
CA GLY A 89 13.40 -16.66 7.62
C GLY A 89 14.36 -16.23 8.74
N PRO A 90 13.83 -15.75 9.87
CA PRO A 90 14.61 -15.14 10.93
C PRO A 90 15.57 -16.12 11.62
N VAL A 91 15.21 -17.42 11.69
CA VAL A 91 16.10 -18.45 12.25
C VAL A 91 17.40 -18.59 11.45
N ALA A 92 17.34 -18.48 10.11
CA ALA A 92 18.55 -18.48 9.27
C ALA A 92 19.49 -17.29 9.54
N HIS A 93 18.98 -16.26 10.22
CA HIS A 93 19.68 -15.04 10.59
C HIS A 93 19.92 -14.94 12.12
N GLY A 94 19.87 -16.07 12.83
CA GLY A 94 20.27 -16.14 14.25
C GLY A 94 19.19 -15.76 15.26
N TRP A 95 17.92 -15.65 14.83
CA TRP A 95 16.81 -15.37 15.73
C TRP A 95 16.28 -16.64 16.41
N PRO A 96 15.79 -16.54 17.65
CA PRO A 96 15.41 -17.70 18.46
C PRO A 96 14.13 -18.39 17.99
N ASP A 97 13.26 -17.70 17.24
CA ASP A 97 12.00 -18.25 16.72
C ASP A 97 11.71 -17.72 15.31
N GLN A 98 10.63 -18.21 14.68
CA GLN A 98 10.22 -17.83 13.32
C GLN A 98 9.56 -16.44 13.26
N THR A 99 9.96 -15.51 14.13
CA THR A 99 9.47 -14.14 14.17
C THR A 99 10.57 -13.13 13.93
N TRP A 100 10.31 -12.19 13.02
CA TRP A 100 11.15 -11.01 12.79
C TRP A 100 10.87 -9.93 13.85
N THR A 101 10.87 -10.30 15.12
CA THR A 101 10.59 -9.36 16.22
C THR A 101 11.63 -9.48 17.30
N CYS A 102 12.34 -8.38 17.59
CA CYS A 102 13.13 -8.23 18.81
C CYS A 102 12.19 -8.43 20.00
N ARG A 103 12.26 -9.61 20.63
CA ARG A 103 11.74 -9.78 21.98
C ARG A 103 12.68 -8.96 22.85
N GLY A 104 12.22 -7.80 23.31
CA GLY A 104 13.02 -6.95 24.19
C GLY A 104 13.44 -7.75 25.41
N SER A 105 14.73 -8.04 25.55
CA SER A 105 15.30 -8.44 26.83
C SER A 105 15.11 -7.25 27.77
N ARG A 106 14.14 -7.34 28.68
CA ARG A 106 14.18 -6.53 29.89
C ARG A 106 15.32 -7.11 30.72
N SER A 107 16.47 -6.45 30.64
CA SER A 107 17.54 -6.56 31.64
C SER A 107 17.17 -5.72 32.85
#